data_AF-A0A975AXP0-F1
#
_entry.id   AF-A0A975AXP0-F1
#
_cell.length_a   1.000
_cell.length_b   1.000
_cell.length_c   1.000
_cell.angle_alpha   90.00
_cell.angle_beta   90.00
_cell.angle_gamma   90.00
#
_symmetry.space_group_name_H-M   'P 1'
#
loop_
_entity.id
_entity.type
_entity.pdbx_description
1 polymer ?
#
loop_
_entity_poly.entity_id
_entity_poly.type
_entity_poly.pdbx_seq_one_letter_code
_entity_poly.pdbx_strand_id
1 'polypeptide(L)'
;MPMNGFMELNQNELEIIDAGGLWGNVLIGTCTVGGGVAGFFGGGIAGAAVGTVALPIVGTVSGAAVGAWAGAGAGALAGAGTGAALATYWGI
;
A
#
# COMPACT_ATOMS: atom_id res chain seq x y z
N MET A 1 -10.83 -6.10 -41.45
CA MET A 1 -9.64 -6.87 -41.89
C MET A 1 -8.46 -6.35 -41.09
N PRO A 2 -7.58 -7.20 -40.54
CA PRO A 2 -6.42 -6.74 -39.77
C PRO A 2 -5.48 -5.93 -40.68
N MET A 3 -5.22 -4.67 -40.33
CA MET A 3 -4.10 -3.92 -40.89
C MET A 3 -2.83 -4.40 -40.18
N ASN A 4 -1.94 -5.08 -40.92
CA ASN A 4 -0.61 -5.51 -40.45
C ASN A 4 -0.55 -6.57 -39.33
N GLY A 5 -1.57 -7.43 -39.20
CA GLY A 5 -1.54 -8.56 -38.25
C GLY A 5 -1.87 -8.22 -36.79
N PHE A 6 -2.21 -6.97 -36.50
CA PHE A 6 -2.79 -6.56 -35.22
C PHE A 6 -4.32 -6.60 -35.28
N MET A 7 -4.94 -6.98 -34.18
CA MET A 7 -6.39 -6.94 -34.00
C MET A 7 -6.73 -5.55 -33.43
N GLU A 8 -7.48 -4.75 -34.19
CA GLU A 8 -7.94 -3.44 -33.72
C GLU A 8 -8.96 -3.66 -32.60
N LEU A 9 -8.69 -3.06 -31.44
CA LEU A 9 -9.63 -3.06 -30.32
C LEU A 9 -10.79 -2.11 -30.62
N ASN A 10 -12.00 -2.54 -30.31
CA ASN A 10 -13.16 -1.66 -30.36
C ASN A 10 -13.16 -0.71 -29.13
N GLN A 11 -13.99 0.34 -29.18
CA GLN A 11 -14.06 1.33 -28.08
C GLN A 11 -14.41 0.72 -26.71
N ASN A 12 -15.24 -0.32 -26.70
CA ASN A 12 -15.63 -1.00 -25.46
C ASN A 12 -14.48 -1.82 -24.86
N GLU A 13 -13.62 -2.42 -25.70
CA GLU A 13 -12.41 -3.12 -25.25
C GLU A 13 -11.37 -2.14 -24.67
N LEU A 14 -11.24 -0.96 -25.27
CA LEU A 14 -10.37 0.10 -24.74
C LEU A 14 -10.87 0.63 -23.39
N GLU A 15 -12.19 0.82 -23.23
CA GLU A 15 -12.80 1.28 -21.97
C GLU A 15 -12.60 0.27 -20.82
N ILE A 16 -12.68 -1.03 -21.10
CA ILE A 16 -12.44 -2.09 -20.10
C ILE A 16 -10.99 -2.07 -19.61
N ILE A 17 -10.01 -1.84 -20.50
CA ILE A 17 -8.59 -1.76 -20.13
C ILE A 17 -8.33 -0.53 -19.25
N ASP A 18 -8.90 0.63 -19.61
CA ASP A 18 -8.77 1.86 -18.82
C ASP A 18 -9.40 1.71 -17.43
N ALA A 19 -10.59 1.10 -17.36
CA ALA A 19 -11.22 0.77 -16.09
C ALA A 19 -10.35 -0.17 -15.23
N GLY A 20 -9.74 -1.19 -15.83
CA GLY A 20 -8.80 -2.09 -15.15
C GLY A 20 -7.65 -1.32 -14.48
N GLY A 21 -6.97 -0.45 -15.25
CA GLY A 21 -5.88 0.37 -14.72
C GLY A 21 -6.31 1.34 -13.61
N LEU A 22 -7.50 1.92 -13.71
CA LEU A 22 -8.06 2.74 -12.63
C LEU A 22 -8.28 1.92 -11.36
N TRP A 23 -8.96 0.77 -11.47
CA TRP A 23 -9.27 -0.09 -10.34
C TRP A 23 -8.01 -0.71 -9.72
N GLY A 24 -7.01 -1.06 -10.52
CA GLY A 24 -5.70 -1.48 -10.06
C GLY A 24 -5.01 -0.41 -9.20
N ASN A 25 -5.03 0.85 -9.64
CA ASN A 25 -4.47 1.97 -8.86
C ASN A 25 -5.25 2.23 -7.56
N VAL A 26 -6.59 2.18 -7.61
CA VAL A 26 -7.42 2.33 -6.41
C VAL A 26 -7.12 1.22 -5.40
N LEU A 27 -6.94 -0.01 -5.88
CA LEU A 27 -6.62 -1.15 -5.03
C LEU A 27 -5.24 -1.00 -4.38
N ILE A 28 -4.21 -0.70 -5.17
CA ILE A 28 -2.85 -0.46 -4.67
C ILE A 28 -2.86 0.68 -3.65
N GLY A 29 -3.51 1.80 -3.97
CA GLY A 29 -3.63 2.95 -3.08
C GLY A 29 -4.33 2.60 -1.77
N THR A 30 -5.43 1.86 -1.83
CA THR A 30 -6.18 1.42 -0.63
C THR A 30 -5.32 0.51 0.24
N CYS A 31 -4.63 -0.47 -0.34
CA CYS A 31 -3.73 -1.35 0.41
C CYS A 31 -2.53 -0.59 1.00
N THR A 32 -2.00 0.41 0.28
CA THR A 32 -0.94 1.29 0.77
C THR A 32 -1.40 2.07 1.99
N VAL A 33 -2.57 2.71 1.93
CA VAL A 33 -3.10 3.48 3.06
C VAL A 33 -3.44 2.55 4.23
N GLY A 34 -4.11 1.44 3.97
CA GLY A 34 -4.47 0.45 5.00
C GLY A 34 -3.22 -0.13 5.70
N GLY A 35 -2.21 -0.50 4.92
CA GLY A 35 -0.92 -0.96 5.43
C GLY A 35 -0.20 0.12 6.22
N GLY A 36 -0.21 1.36 5.75
CA GLY A 36 0.40 2.50 6.45
C GLY A 36 -0.26 2.80 7.79
N VAL A 37 -1.59 2.75 7.86
CA VAL A 37 -2.32 2.95 9.12
C VAL A 37 -2.05 1.80 10.09
N ALA A 38 -2.12 0.55 9.63
CA ALA A 38 -1.81 -0.62 10.46
C ALA A 38 -0.36 -0.57 10.97
N GLY A 39 0.57 -0.20 10.10
CA GLY A 39 1.97 0.00 10.42
C GLY A 39 2.21 1.15 11.41
N PHE A 40 1.47 2.26 11.30
CA PHE A 40 1.56 3.38 12.22
C PHE A 40 1.24 2.95 13.66
N PHE A 41 0.10 2.28 13.85
CA PHE A 41 -0.30 1.83 15.19
C PHE A 41 0.59 0.69 15.70
N GLY A 42 0.89 -0.30 14.87
CA GLY A 42 1.76 -1.42 15.25
C GLY A 42 3.17 -0.96 15.61
N GLY A 43 3.77 -0.12 14.76
CA GLY A 43 5.08 0.48 14.99
C GLY A 43 5.10 1.43 16.17
N GLY A 44 4.05 2.22 16.38
CA GLY A 44 3.92 3.12 17.52
C GLY A 44 3.87 2.39 18.85
N ILE A 45 3.10 1.30 18.94
CA ILE A 45 3.04 0.46 20.15
C ILE A 45 4.39 -0.23 20.41
N ALA A 46 4.99 -0.82 19.37
CA ALA A 46 6.30 -1.48 19.50
C ALA A 46 7.40 -0.48 19.91
N GLY A 47 7.41 0.70 19.30
CA GLY A 47 8.34 1.78 19.62
C GLY A 47 8.14 2.32 21.03
N ALA A 48 6.89 2.47 21.48
CA ALA A 48 6.57 2.86 22.85
C ALA A 48 7.09 1.84 23.87
N ALA A 49 6.94 0.54 23.57
CA ALA A 49 7.42 -0.53 24.44
C ALA A 49 8.94 -0.51 24.57
N VAL A 50 9.67 -0.45 23.45
CA VAL A 50 11.15 -0.35 23.45
C VAL A 50 11.62 0.92 24.15
N GLY A 51 10.97 2.05 23.87
CA GLY A 51 11.29 3.33 24.46
C GLY A 51 11.07 3.38 25.97
N THR A 52 10.02 2.74 26.48
CA THR A 52 9.74 2.65 27.92
C THR A 52 10.83 1.89 28.67
N VAL A 53 11.38 0.83 28.06
CA VAL A 53 12.48 0.05 28.63
C VAL A 53 13.77 0.89 28.73
N ALA A 54 14.02 1.76 27.74
CA ALA A 54 15.21 2.59 27.71
C ALA A 54 15.13 3.78 28.70
N LEU A 55 14.02 4.52 28.67
CA LEU A 55 13.76 5.64 29.59
C LEU A 55 12.24 5.81 29.77
N PRO A 56 11.69 5.68 30.99
CA PRO A 56 10.26 5.83 31.21
C PRO A 56 9.77 7.21 30.78
N ILE A 57 8.54 7.27 30.25
CA ILE A 57 7.84 8.49 29.82
C ILE A 57 8.48 9.14 28.59
N VAL A 58 9.71 9.65 28.69
CA VAL A 58 10.40 10.33 27.57
C VAL A 58 10.74 9.35 26.46
N GLY A 59 11.26 8.18 26.82
CA GLY A 59 11.53 7.11 25.86
C GLY A 59 10.23 6.53 25.32
N THR A 60 9.17 6.41 26.12
CA THR A 60 7.85 5.96 25.65
C THR A 60 7.31 6.87 24.55
N VAL A 61 7.31 8.19 24.75
CA VAL A 61 6.75 9.15 23.78
C VAL A 61 7.62 9.25 22.53
N SER A 62 8.94 9.38 22.69
CA SER A 62 9.86 9.46 21.55
C SER A 62 9.93 8.15 20.76
N GLY A 63 9.93 7.01 21.46
CA GLY A 63 9.84 5.68 20.87
C GLY A 63 8.52 5.45 20.13
N ALA A 64 7.39 5.88 20.72
CA ALA A 64 6.09 5.81 20.04
C ALA A 64 6.08 6.63 18.76
N ALA A 65 6.60 7.86 18.80
CA ALA A 65 6.62 8.74 17.63
C ALA A 65 7.49 8.17 16.51
N VAL A 66 8.73 7.76 16.82
CA VAL A 66 9.65 7.18 15.83
C VAL A 66 9.10 5.86 15.30
N GLY A 67 8.62 4.99 16.18
CA GLY A 67 8.04 3.71 15.81
C GLY A 67 6.81 3.85 14.94
N ALA A 68 5.96 4.84 15.21
CA ALA A 68 4.76 5.07 14.42
C ALA A 68 5.09 5.57 13.00
N TRP A 69 6.04 6.49 12.85
CA TRP A 69 6.47 6.94 11.52
C TRP A 69 7.21 5.86 10.73
N ALA A 70 8.13 5.14 11.37
CA ALA A 70 8.85 4.03 10.73
C ALA A 70 7.88 2.90 10.34
N GLY A 71 6.96 2.56 11.24
CA GLY A 71 5.93 1.56 11.01
C GLY A 71 4.97 1.96 9.89
N ALA A 72 4.55 3.24 9.84
CA ALA A 72 3.69 3.74 8.77
C ALA A 72 4.36 3.60 7.39
N GLY A 73 5.64 3.97 7.28
CA GLY A 73 6.37 3.82 6.03
C GLY A 73 6.52 2.36 5.60
N ALA A 74 6.94 1.49 6.53
CA ALA A 74 7.10 0.06 6.26
C ALA A 74 5.77 -0.61 5.91
N GLY A 75 4.70 -0.27 6.64
CA GLY A 75 3.35 -0.78 6.40
C GLY A 75 2.78 -0.31 5.08
N ALA A 76 3.00 0.95 4.70
CA ALA A 76 2.57 1.48 3.41
C ALA A 76 3.27 0.78 2.25
N LEU A 77 4.58 0.56 2.36
CA LEU A 77 5.35 -0.17 1.34
C LEU A 77 4.88 -1.63 1.21
N ALA A 78 4.70 -2.32 2.33
CA ALA A 78 4.17 -3.68 2.34
C ALA A 78 2.76 -3.74 1.74
N GLY A 79 1.90 -2.78 2.09
CA GLY A 79 0.55 -2.63 1.55
C GLY A 79 0.53 -2.34 0.04
N ALA A 80 1.42 -1.49 -0.45
CA ALA A 80 1.57 -1.25 -1.88
C ALA A 80 1.97 -2.53 -2.63
N GLY A 81 2.92 -3.29 -2.07
CA GLY A 81 3.36 -4.57 -2.65
C GLY A 81 2.25 -5.62 -2.70
N THR A 82 1.46 -5.76 -1.63
CA THR A 82 0.31 -6.68 -1.61
C THR A 82 -0.80 -6.23 -2.55
N GLY A 83 -1.07 -4.92 -2.63
CA GLY A 83 -2.02 -4.35 -3.57
C GLY A 83 -1.63 -4.61 -5.03
N ALA A 84 -0.35 -4.46 -5.37
CA ALA A 84 0.15 -4.72 -6.72
C ALA A 84 0.08 -6.21 -7.08
N ALA A 85 0.38 -7.10 -6.13
CA ALA A 85 0.22 -8.54 -6.31
C ALA A 85 -1.25 -8.92 -6.54
N LEU A 86 -2.18 -8.29 -5.81
CA LEU A 86 -3.61 -8.55 -5.96
C LEU A 86 -4.17 -8.01 -7.28
N ALA A 87 -3.74 -6.83 -7.71
CA ALA A 87 -4.08 -6.27 -9.02
C ALA A 87 -3.63 -7.22 -10.14
N THR A 88 -2.39 -7.70 -10.07
CA THR A 88 -1.85 -8.70 -11.01
C THR A 88 -2.66 -10.01 -10.99
N TYR A 89 -3.06 -10.49 -9.80
CA TYR A 89 -3.89 -11.70 -9.67
C TYR A 89 -5.28 -11.55 -10.29
N TRP A 90 -5.85 -10.34 -10.27
CA TRP A 90 -7.16 -10.03 -10.84
C TRP A 90 -7.09 -9.59 -12.32
N GLY A 91 -5.88 -9.46 -12.86
CA GLY A 91 -5.67 -9.03 -14.24
C GLY A 91 -6.07 -7.56 -14.47
N ILE A 92 -5.95 -6.72 -13.45
CA ILE A 92 -6.26 -5.28 -13.46
C ILE A 92 -5.04 -4.43 -13.12
#